data_AF-A0A6B2SVP5-F1
#
_entry.id   AF-A0A6B2SVP5-F1
#
_cell.length_a   1.000
_cell.length_b   1.000
_cell.length_c   1.000
_cell.angle_alpha   90.00
_cell.angle_beta   90.00
_cell.angle_gamma   90.00
#
_symmetry.space_group_name_H-M   'P 1'
#
loop_
_entity.id
_entity.type
_entity.pdbx_description
1 polymer ?
#
loop_
_entity_poly.entity_id
_entity_poly.type
_entity_poly.pdbx_seq_one_letter_code
_entity_poly.pdbx_strand_id
1 'polypeptide(L)' 'GLGAVAAAVTPAVRRDPADIAERIRHLGELHRAGLLTDDEFTVKKTELLAEL' A
#
# COMPACT_ATOMS: atom_id res chain seq x y z
N GLY A 1 -0.76 -32.99 -5.50
CA GLY A 1 -0.12 -31.93 -4.70
C GLY A 1 1.05 -31.40 -5.47
N LEU A 2 1.00 -30.13 -5.87
CA LEU A 2 2.08 -29.27 -6.36
C LEU A 2 1.53 -27.86 -6.07
N GLY A 3 2.03 -27.07 -5.14
CA GLY A 3 3.43 -26.71 -4.93
C GLY A 3 3.49 -25.21 -5.21
N ALA A 4 3.60 -24.41 -4.15
CA ALA A 4 3.64 -22.96 -4.17
C ALA A 4 4.65 -22.42 -5.20
N VAL A 5 4.26 -21.41 -5.98
CA VAL A 5 5.22 -20.57 -6.69
C VAL A 5 5.50 -19.33 -5.84
N ALA A 6 6.77 -19.20 -5.53
CA ALA A 6 7.37 -18.29 -4.58
C ALA A 6 6.96 -16.83 -4.77
N ALA A 7 6.78 -16.13 -3.65
CA ALA A 7 6.81 -14.68 -3.59
C ALA A 7 8.14 -14.19 -4.16
N ALA A 8 8.09 -13.59 -5.35
CA ALA A 8 9.22 -12.90 -5.93
C ALA A 8 9.42 -11.60 -5.17
N VAL A 9 10.34 -11.61 -4.21
CA VAL A 9 10.86 -10.37 -3.62
C VAL A 9 12.04 -9.94 -4.48
N THR A 10 11.80 -8.97 -5.36
CA THR A 10 12.82 -8.36 -6.23
C THR A 10 12.83 -6.84 -6.04
N PRO A 11 13.92 -6.20 -6.48
CA PRO A 11 15.00 -5.59 -5.69
C PRO A 11 14.58 -4.26 -5.04
N ALA A 12 15.47 -3.65 -4.24
CA ALA A 12 15.31 -2.28 -3.73
C ALA A 12 15.31 -1.26 -4.89
N VAL A 13 14.17 -1.16 -5.56
CA VAL A 13 13.84 -0.26 -6.65
C VAL A 13 12.79 0.67 -6.07
N ARG A 14 12.96 1.98 -6.28
CA ARG A 14 11.97 3.01 -5.98
C ARG A 14 10.56 2.44 -6.15
N ARG A 15 9.74 2.52 -5.09
CA ARG A 15 8.38 1.94 -5.08
C ARG A 15 7.67 2.36 -6.37
N ASP A 16 7.17 1.39 -7.11
CA ASP A 16 6.52 1.68 -8.37
C ASP A 16 5.22 2.47 -8.10
N PRO A 17 4.87 3.46 -8.95
CA PRO A 17 3.61 4.17 -8.81
C PRO A 17 2.38 3.25 -8.68
N ALA A 18 2.40 2.07 -9.30
CA ALA A 18 1.33 1.07 -9.15
C ALA A 18 1.25 0.52 -7.71
N ASP A 19 2.38 0.22 -7.07
CA ASP A 19 2.42 -0.28 -5.68
C ASP A 19 1.90 0.79 -4.70
N ILE A 20 2.25 2.05 -4.95
CA ILE A 20 1.78 3.18 -4.14
C ILE A 20 0.26 3.32 -4.29
N ALA A 21 -0.27 3.21 -5.51
CA ALA A 21 -1.71 3.26 -5.77
C ALA A 21 -2.47 2.13 -5.04
N GLU A 22 -1.94 0.91 -5.05
CA GLU A 22 -2.53 -0.23 -4.35
C GLU A 22 -2.50 -0.05 -2.81
N ARG A 23 -1.43 0.50 -2.25
CA ARG A 23 -1.34 0.82 -0.82
C ARG A 23 -2.34 1.93 -0.42
N ILE A 24 -2.53 2.94 -1.27
CA ILE A 24 -3.54 3.99 -1.04
C ILE A 24 -4.96 3.40 -1.08
N ARG A 25 -5.25 2.46 -1.99
CA ARG A 25 -6.54 1.74 -2.00
C ARG A 25 -6.77 0.99 -0.70
N HIS A 26 -5.77 0.25 -0.22
CA HIS A 26 -5.86 -0.47 1.05
C HIS A 26 -6.15 0.48 2.23
N LEU A 27 -5.44 1.60 2.33
CA LEU A 27 -5.72 2.63 3.35
C LEU A 27 -7.17 3.12 3.29
N GLY A 28 -7.73 3.25 2.09
CA GLY A 28 -9.14 3.61 1.89
C GLY A 28 -10.12 2.56 2.41
N GLU A 29 -9.82 1.27 2.26
CA GLU A 29 -10.61 0.19 2.85
C GLU A 29 -10.61 0.27 4.38
N LEU A 30 -9.43 0.46 4.98
CA LEU A 30 -9.28 0.56 6.43
C LEU A 30 -10.02 1.76 7.01
N HIS A 31 -9.94 2.91 6.32
CA HIS A 31 -10.67 4.11 6.72
C HIS A 31 -12.19 3.89 6.68
N ARG A 32 -12.72 3.29 5.60
CA ARG A 32 -14.16 2.98 5.50
C ARG A 32 -14.61 1.94 6.54
N ALA A 33 -13.73 1.04 6.95
CA ALA A 33 -13.98 0.10 8.04
C ALA A 33 -13.91 0.74 9.44
N GLY A 34 -13.55 2.03 9.54
CA GLY A 34 -13.38 2.73 10.82
C GLY A 34 -12.10 2.34 11.58
N LEU A 35 -11.15 1.68 10.91
CA LEU A 35 -9.87 1.27 11.50
C LEU A 35 -8.81 2.37 11.45
N LEU A 36 -9.08 3.43 10.67
CA LEU A 36 -8.29 4.65 10.62
C LEU A 36 -9.25 5.82 10.74
N THR A 37 -8.81 6.84 11.45
CA THR A 37 -9.45 8.17 11.41
C THR A 37 -9.14 8.89 10.10
N ASP A 38 -9.91 9.94 9.79
CA ASP A 38 -9.67 10.81 8.64
C ASP A 38 -8.25 11.41 8.62
N ASP A 39 -7.76 11.83 9.79
CA ASP A 39 -6.41 12.40 9.96
C ASP A 39 -5.32 11.36 9.69
N GLU A 40 -5.44 10.16 10.26
CA GLU A 40 -4.48 9.08 10.03
C GLU A 40 -4.46 8.62 8.57
N PHE A 41 -5.62 8.56 7.92
CA PHE A 41 -5.72 8.27 6.49
C PHE A 41 -5.00 9.35 5.66
N THR A 42 -5.25 10.63 5.97
CA THR A 42 -4.68 11.76 5.23
C THR A 42 -3.16 11.84 5.37
N VAL A 43 -2.63 11.66 6.58
CA VAL A 43 -1.18 11.65 6.83
C VAL A 43 -0.51 10.52 6.05
N LYS A 44 -0.98 9.28 6.22
CA LYS A 44 -0.38 8.11 5.57
C LYS A 44 -0.49 8.17 4.04
N LYS A 45 -1.61 8.66 3.51
CA LYS A 45 -1.77 8.88 2.06
C LYS A 45 -0.76 9.90 1.54
N THR A 46 -0.52 10.97 2.28
CA THR A 46 0.45 12.02 1.89
C THR A 46 1.87 11.48 1.91
N GLU A 47 2.25 10.71 2.95
CA GLU A 47 3.54 10.02 3.02
C GLU A 47 3.74 9.09 1.82
N LEU A 48 2.72 8.28 1.47
CA LEU A 48 2.77 7.40 0.30
C LEU A 48 2.93 8.15 -1.02
N LEU A 49 2.25 9.30 -1.17
CA LEU A 49 2.36 10.12 -2.37
C LEU A 49 3.73 10.81 -2.50
N ALA A 50 4.40 11.10 -1.38
CA ALA A 50 5.75 11.66 -1.38
C ALA A 50 6.84 10.64 -1.78
N GLU A 51 6.50 9.35 -1.87
CA GLU A 51 7.41 8.29 -2.32
C GLU A 51 7.45 8.10 -3.85
N LEU A 52 6.61 8.83 -4.60
CA LEU A 52 6.58 8.85 -6.08
C LEU A 52 7.79 9.59 -6.68
#